data_AF-A0A931WW35-F1
#
_entry.id   AF-A0A931WW35-F1
#
_cell.length_a   1.000
_cell.length_b   1.000
_cell.length_c   1.000
_cell.angle_alpha   90.00
_cell.angle_beta   90.00
_cell.angle_gamma   90.00
#
_symmetry.space_group_name_H-M   'P 1'
#
loop_
_entity.id
_entity.type
_entity.pdbx_description
1 polymer ?
#
loop_
_entity_poly.entity_id
_entity_poly.type
_entity_poly.pdbx_seq_one_letter_code
_entity_poly.pdbx_strand_id
1 'polypeptide(L)' 'MVGSVTQFIREVRQELKKVTWPTREELTGSTTVVIVTTLLMAIFIGTVDFFLSLLIRVLIR' A
#
# COMPACT_ATOMS: atom_id res chain seq x y z
N MET A 1 25.20 -6.93 -29.78
CA MET A 1 23.92 -6.60 -29.13
C MET A 1 23.87 -6.94 -27.63
N VAL A 2 24.65 -7.89 -27.11
CA VAL A 2 24.64 -8.24 -25.66
C VAL A 2 25.38 -7.23 -24.77
N GLY A 3 26.43 -6.57 -25.29
CA GLY A 3 27.25 -5.63 -24.51
C GLY A 3 26.54 -4.35 -24.05
N SER A 4 25.49 -3.90 -24.77
CA SER A 4 24.73 -2.71 -24.39
C SER A 4 23.79 -2.96 -23.20
N VAL A 5 23.25 -4.19 -23.08
CA VAL A 5 22.34 -4.55 -21.99
C VAL A 5 23.10 -4.70 -20.67
N THR A 6 24.28 -5.31 -20.67
CA THR A 6 25.13 -5.40 -19.49
C THR A 6 25.63 -4.04 -19.01
N GLN A 7 25.94 -3.14 -19.94
CA GLN A 7 26.28 -1.76 -19.63
C GLN A 7 25.09 -1.01 -19.01
N PHE A 8 23.89 -1.12 -19.60
CA PHE A 8 22.67 -0.52 -19.08
C PHE A 8 22.33 -0.98 -17.65
N ILE A 9 22.43 -2.29 -17.37
CA ILE A 9 22.21 -2.82 -16.01
C ILE A 9 23.25 -2.26 -15.01
N ARG A 10 24.51 -2.10 -15.44
CA ARG A 10 25.56 -1.52 -14.61
C ARG A 10 25.28 -0.05 -14.28
N GLU A 11 24.81 0.72 -15.25
CA GLU A 11 24.42 2.13 -15.09
C GLU A 11 23.19 2.28 -14.19
N VAL A 12 22.14 1.47 -14.39
CA VAL A 12 20.95 1.43 -13.52
C VAL A 12 21.33 1.10 -12.07
N ARG A 13 22.25 0.13 -11.86
CA ARG A 13 22.73 -0.20 -10.51
C ARG A 13 23.53 0.94 -9.88
N GLN A 14 24.19 1.78 -10.66
CA GLN A 14 24.88 2.97 -10.16
C GLN A 14 23.89 4.08 -9.77
N GLU A 15 22.83 4.29 -10.54
CA GLU A 15 21.77 5.25 -10.22
C GLU A 15 20.92 4.81 -9.01
N LEU A 16 20.60 3.52 -8.91
CA LEU A 16 19.89 2.95 -7.75
C LEU A 16 20.64 3.10 -6.42
N LYS A 17 21.97 3.29 -6.46
CA LYS A 17 22.77 3.61 -5.27
C LYS A 17 22.68 5.08 -4.84
N LYS A 18 22.30 5.97 -5.75
CA LYS A 18 22.02 7.38 -5.44
C LYS A 18 20.63 7.58 -4.85
N VAL A 19 19.76 6.58 -4.98
CA VAL A 19 18.44 6.57 -4.33
C VAL A 19 18.63 6.49 -2.83
N THR A 20 18.18 7.51 -2.12
CA THR A 20 18.12 7.57 -0.67
C THR A 20 16.94 6.72 -0.22
N TRP A 21 17.21 5.44 0.07
CA TRP A 21 16.22 4.55 0.63
C TRP A 21 15.90 4.99 2.07
N PRO A 22 14.60 5.01 2.44
CA PRO A 22 14.18 5.36 3.79
C PRO A 22 14.79 4.40 4.81
N THR A 23 15.05 4.92 6.00
CA THR A 23 15.61 4.13 7.10
C THR A 23 14.59 3.10 7.60
N ARG A 24 15.05 2.04 8.28
CA ARG A 24 14.17 0.98 8.80
C ARG A 24 13.10 1.52 9.76
N GLU A 25 13.39 2.59 10.47
CA GLU A 25 12.44 3.26 11.37
C GLU A 25 11.34 3.99 10.60
N GLU A 26 11.68 4.75 9.55
CA GLU A 26 10.71 5.45 8.70
C GLU A 26 9.78 4.48 7.96
N LEU A 27 10.34 3.35 7.49
CA LEU A 27 9.57 2.27 6.87
C LEU A 27 8.57 1.66 7.84
N THR A 28 8.99 1.42 9.08
CA THR A 28 8.13 0.86 10.12
C THR A 28 7.03 1.85 10.50
N GLY A 29 7.38 3.12 10.72
CA GLY A 29 6.42 4.17 11.04
C GLY A 29 5.36 4.36 9.95
N SER A 30 5.79 4.43 8.69
CA SER A 30 4.88 4.56 7.54
C SER A 30 3.95 3.35 7.42
N THR A 31 4.47 2.14 7.63
CA THR A 31 3.67 0.91 7.59
C THR A 31 2.65 0.85 8.72
N THR A 32 3.04 1.26 9.93
CA THR A 32 2.12 1.32 11.09
C THR A 32 0.96 2.28 10.82
N VAL A 33 1.22 3.46 10.26
CA VAL A 33 0.16 4.42 9.92
C VAL A 33 -0.81 3.81 8.90
N VAL A 34 -0.30 3.17 7.85
CA VAL A 34 -1.14 2.50 6.82
C VAL A 34 -1.99 1.38 7.42
N ILE A 35 -1.44 0.57 8.31
CA ILE A 35 -2.18 -0.50 8.99
C ILE A 35 -3.34 0.08 9.80
N VAL A 36 -3.07 1.12 10.60
CA VAL A 36 -4.09 1.76 11.43
C VAL A 36 -5.19 2.39 10.59
N THR A 37 -4.85 3.15 9.55
CA THR A 37 -5.85 3.81 8.69
C THR A 37 -6.68 2.81 7.91
N THR A 38 -6.07 1.74 7.40
CA THR A 38 -6.77 0.67 6.69
C THR A 38 -7.72 -0.09 7.62
N LEU A 39 -7.30 -0.39 8.86
CA LEU A 39 -8.15 -1.04 9.85
C LEU A 39 -9.37 -0.18 10.20
N LEU A 40 -9.18 1.13 10.37
CA LEU A 40 -10.26 2.07 10.64
C LEU A 40 -11.25 2.15 9.47
N MET A 41 -10.77 2.24 8.23
CA MET A 41 -11.64 2.20 7.04
C MET A 41 -12.40 0.88 6.93
N ALA A 42 -11.74 -0.26 7.18
CA ALA A 42 -12.38 -1.57 7.11
C ALA A 42 -13.53 -1.70 8.11
N ILE A 43 -13.34 -1.25 9.35
CA ILE A 43 -14.38 -1.23 10.37
C ILE A 43 -15.52 -0.30 9.97
N PHE A 44 -15.21 0.91 9.49
CA PHE A 44 -16.21 1.89 9.07
C PHE A 44 -17.08 1.35 7.93
N ILE A 45 -16.45 0.92 6.83
CA ILE A 45 -17.15 0.37 5.66
C ILE A 45 -17.94 -0.88 6.06
N GLY A 46 -17.33 -1.82 6.79
CA GLY A 46 -18.03 -3.02 7.24
C GLY A 46 -19.24 -2.74 8.12
N THR A 47 -19.18 -1.71 8.97
CA THR A 47 -20.32 -1.28 9.78
C THR A 47 -21.43 -0.68 8.90
N VAL A 48 -21.07 0.18 7.96
CA VAL A 48 -22.02 0.78 7.02
C VAL A 48 -22.70 -0.28 6.17
N ASP A 49 -21.95 -1.23 5.62
CA ASP A 49 -22.46 -2.32 4.79
C ASP A 49 -23.42 -3.23 5.57
N PHE A 50 -23.08 -3.55 6.82
CA PHE A 50 -23.95 -4.33 7.70
C PHE A 50 -25.26 -3.57 8.00
N PHE A 51 -25.16 -2.28 8.30
CA PHE A 51 -26.33 -1.44 8.58
C PHE A 51 -27.23 -1.28 7.35
N LEU A 52 -26.66 -1.00 6.18
CA LEU A 52 -27.40 -0.92 4.91
C LEU A 52 -28.06 -2.25 4.58
N SER A 53 -27.35 -3.37 4.74
CA SER A 53 -27.88 -4.70 4.48
C SER A 53 -29.09 -4.99 5.38
N LEU A 54 -29.02 -4.62 6.66
CA LEU A 54 -30.14 -4.76 7.59
C LEU A 54 -31.33 -3.88 7.17
N LEU A 55 -31.07 -2.62 6.83
CA LEU A 55 -32.10 -1.66 6.41
C LEU A 55 -32.83 -2.14 5.15
N ILE A 56 -32.08 -2.57 4.13
CA ILE A 56 -32.64 -3.11 2.88
C ILE A 56 -33.47 -4.36 3.15
N ARG A 57 -33.01 -5.24 4.05
CA ARG A 57 -33.72 -6.47 4.41
C ARG A 57 -35.05 -6.22 5.14
N VAL A 58 -35.13 -5.12 5.90
CA VAL A 58 -36.36 -4.66 6.54
C VAL A 58 -37.29 -3.98 5.52
N LEU A 59 -36.75 -3.21 4.58
CA LEU A 59 -37.54 -2.47 3.59
C LEU A 59 -38.14 -3.35 2.48
N ILE A 60 -37.45 -4.42 2.09
CA ILE A 60 -37.89 -5.37 1.04
C ILE A 60 -38.85 -6.45 1.59
N ARG A 61 -39.03 -6.53 2.91
CA ARG A 61 -40.01 -7.40 3.55
C ARG A 61 -41.33 -6.68 3.75
#